data_AF-A0A2A2PVU2-F1
#
_entry.id   AF-A0A2A2PVU2-F1
#
_cell.length_a   1.000
_cell.length_b   1.000
_cell.length_c   1.000
_cell.angle_alpha   90.00
_cell.angle_beta   90.00
_cell.angle_gamma   90.00
#
_symmetry.space_group_name_H-M   'P 1'
#
loop_
_entity.id
_entity.type
_entity.pdbx_description
1 polymer ?
#
loop_
_entity_poly.entity_id
_entity_poly.type
_entity_poly.pdbx_seq_one_letter_code
_entity_poly.pdbx_strand_id
1 'polypeptide(L)' 'KWQSTPVALDFNLKVSQSYQVEAIPHTVVIDPEGRIAWVHSGFSPDLKSKLFEAIAGVLTAAPRP' A
#
# COMPACT_ATOMS: atom_id res chain seq x y z
N LYS A 1 -7.69 12.23 -16.02
CA LYS A 1 -8.27 13.05 -14.93
C LYS A 1 -8.40 12.11 -13.72
N TRP A 2 -7.64 12.30 -12.64
CA TRP A 2 -7.74 11.45 -11.44
C TRP A 2 -9.09 11.73 -10.79
N GLN A 3 -10.02 10.78 -10.85
CA GLN A 3 -11.44 11.00 -10.49
C GLN A 3 -11.71 10.86 -8.97
N SER A 4 -10.77 11.32 -8.13
CA SER A 4 -10.73 11.19 -6.66
C SER A 4 -10.20 9.83 -6.16
N THR A 5 -9.23 9.90 -5.25
CA THR A 5 -8.87 8.78 -4.38
C THR A 5 -9.70 8.98 -3.11
N PRO A 6 -10.56 8.02 -2.71
CA PRO A 6 -11.36 8.16 -1.50
C PRO A 6 -10.45 8.26 -0.28
N VAL A 7 -10.77 9.19 0.62
CA VAL A 7 -10.06 9.37 1.90
C VAL A 7 -10.97 8.87 3.00
N ALA A 8 -10.54 7.81 3.69
CA ALA A 8 -11.23 7.29 4.86
C ALA A 8 -10.56 7.80 6.14
N LEU A 9 -11.35 8.06 7.18
CA LEU A 9 -10.87 8.42 8.51
C LEU A 9 -10.95 7.21 9.45
N ASP A 10 -9.81 6.81 10.02
CA ASP A 10 -9.71 5.70 10.97
C ASP A 10 -9.85 6.21 12.42
N PHE A 11 -11.10 6.42 12.85
CA PHE A 11 -11.41 7.00 14.17
C PHE A 11 -10.83 6.22 15.35
N ASN A 12 -10.71 4.90 15.23
CA ASN A 12 -10.37 4.02 16.34
C ASN A 12 -9.01 3.35 16.16
N LEU A 13 -8.19 3.82 15.21
CA LEU A 13 -6.88 3.25 14.88
C LEU A 13 -6.94 1.76 14.50
N LYS A 14 -8.10 1.26 14.06
CA LYS A 14 -8.28 -0.17 13.76
C LYS A 14 -7.51 -0.55 12.51
N VAL A 15 -7.47 0.34 11.52
CA VAL A 15 -6.73 0.12 10.26
C VAL A 15 -5.24 0.12 10.56
N SER A 16 -4.72 1.17 11.23
CA SER A 16 -3.29 1.23 11.54
C SER A 16 -2.82 0.06 12.40
N GLN A 17 -3.61 -0.40 13.38
CA GLN A 17 -3.31 -1.61 14.16
C GLN A 17 -3.33 -2.88 13.31
N SER A 18 -4.32 -3.05 12.43
CA SER A 18 -4.43 -4.24 11.58
C SER A 18 -3.26 -4.37 10.60
N TYR A 19 -2.73 -3.24 10.13
CA TYR A 19 -1.54 -3.18 9.27
C TYR A 19 -0.23 -3.05 10.05
N GLN A 20 -0.26 -3.11 11.39
CA GLN A 20 0.92 -3.00 12.26
C GLN A 20 1.78 -1.76 11.92
N VAL A 21 1.12 -0.60 11.74
CA VAL A 21 1.80 0.64 11.40
C VAL A 21 2.56 1.16 12.63
N GLU A 22 3.88 0.95 12.64
CA GLU A 22 4.77 1.40 13.72
C GLU A 22 5.47 2.74 13.42
N ALA A 23 5.49 3.16 12.16
CA ALA A 23 6.15 4.39 11.71
C ALA A 23 5.39 5.09 10.58
N ILE A 24 5.47 6.42 10.52
CA ILE A 24 4.80 7.27 9.53
C ILE A 24 5.81 8.11 8.71
N PRO A 25 5.51 8.44 7.44
CA PRO A 25 4.38 7.96 6.64
C PRO A 25 4.49 6.46 6.32
N HIS A 26 3.36 5.80 6.11
CA HIS A 26 3.28 4.37 5.85
C HIS A 26 2.45 4.10 4.60
N THR A 27 2.94 3.23 3.72
CA THR A 27 2.30 2.89 2.45
C THR A 27 2.25 1.37 2.31
N VAL A 28 1.09 0.84 1.96
CA VAL A 28 0.86 -0.59 1.72
C VAL A 28 0.30 -0.78 0.31
N VAL A 29 0.82 -1.77 -0.42
CA VAL A 29 0.23 -2.26 -1.67
C VAL A 29 -0.40 -3.62 -1.39
N ILE A 30 -1.65 -3.77 -1.78
CA ILE A 30 -2.45 -4.99 -1.60
C ILE A 30 -2.74 -5.55 -2.99
N ASP A 31 -2.55 -6.85 -3.19
CA ASP A 31 -2.83 -7.54 -4.45
C ASP A 31 -4.34 -7.78 -4.66
N PRO A 32 -4.79 -8.18 -5.85
CA PRO A 32 -6.21 -8.43 -6.13
C PRO A 32 -6.86 -9.52 -5.26
N GLU A 33 -6.07 -10.42 -4.67
CA GLU A 33 -6.54 -11.44 -3.72
C GLU A 33 -6.62 -10.93 -2.28
N GLY A 34 -6.31 -9.65 -2.04
CA GLY A 34 -6.39 -9.01 -0.72
C GLY A 34 -5.16 -9.24 0.16
N ARG A 35 -4.04 -9.71 -0.39
CA ARG A 35 -2.79 -9.96 0.35
C ARG A 35 -1.87 -8.76 0.29
N ILE A 36 -1.12 -8.53 1.37
CA ILE A 36 -0.06 -7.51 1.36
C ILE A 36 1.05 -7.95 0.42
N ALA A 37 1.30 -7.16 -0.62
CA ALA A 37 2.34 -7.41 -1.61
C ALA A 37 3.61 -6.61 -1.35
N TRP A 38 3.47 -5.42 -0.75
CA TRP A 38 4.60 -4.54 -0.46
C TRP A 38 4.23 -3.54 0.63
N VAL A 39 5.22 -3.16 1.44
CA VAL A 39 5.09 -2.20 2.54
C VAL A 39 6.29 -1.25 2.53
N HIS A 40 6.05 0.03 2.79
CA HIS A 40 7.08 1.04 2.98
C HIS A 40 6.75 1.95 4.16
N SER A 41 7.78 2.29 4.93
CA SER A 41 7.71 3.22 6.06
C SER A 41 8.76 4.32 5.93
N GLY A 42 8.40 5.54 6.29
CA GLY A 42 9.32 6.68 6.38
C GLY A 42 9.57 7.38 5.05
N PHE A 43 10.54 8.30 5.06
CA PHE A 43 10.93 9.04 3.86
C PHE A 43 11.85 8.23 2.96
N SER A 44 11.66 8.33 1.65
CA SER A 44 12.62 7.82 0.66
C SER A 44 12.53 8.66 -0.63
N PRO A 45 13.67 9.05 -1.22
CA PRO A 45 13.70 9.84 -2.47
C PRO A 45 13.26 9.02 -3.70
N ASP A 46 13.36 7.69 -3.61
CA ASP A 46 13.00 6.73 -4.65
C ASP A 46 11.63 6.06 -4.41
N LEU A 47 10.84 6.55 -3.45
CA LEU A 47 9.57 5.96 -3.06
C LEU A 47 8.59 5.87 -4.24
N LYS A 48 8.59 6.89 -5.10
CA LYS A 48 7.71 6.92 -6.27
C LYS A 48 7.98 5.74 -7.20
N SER A 49 9.23 5.53 -7.63
CA SER A 49 9.56 4.44 -8.55
C SER A 49 9.26 3.07 -7.93
N LYS A 50 9.67 2.87 -6.66
CA LYS A 50 9.41 1.63 -5.91
C LYS A 50 7.91 1.32 -5.79
N LEU A 51 7.08 2.32 -5.51
CA LEU A 51 5.63 2.16 -5.44
C LEU A 51 5.05 1.72 -6.79
N PHE A 52 5.46 2.36 -7.89
CA PHE A 52 4.97 2.00 -9.23
C PHE A 52 5.45 0.60 -9.67
N GLU A 53 6.68 0.22 -9.33
CA GLU A 53 7.20 -1.14 -9.56
C GLU A 53 6.41 -2.19 -8.76
N ALA A 54 6.12 -1.92 -7.48
CA ALA A 54 5.31 -2.81 -6.65
C ALA A 54 3.89 -3.00 -7.21
N ILE A 55 3.25 -1.91 -7.65
CA ILE A 55 1.92 -1.96 -8.30
C ILE A 55 2.00 -2.73 -9.62
N ALA A 56 3.00 -2.49 -10.46
CA ALA A 56 3.15 -3.21 -11.73
C ALA A 56 3.39 -4.71 -11.51
N GLY A 57 4.16 -5.06 -10.47
CA GLY A 57 4.40 -6.46 -10.09
C GLY A 57 3.12 -7.21 -9.75
N VAL A 58 2.22 -6.63 -8.95
CA VAL A 58 0.96 -7.29 -8.58
C VAL A 58 -0.05 -7.38 -9.73
N LEU A 59 0.02 -6.48 -10.71
CA LEU A 59 -0.89 -6.51 -11.87
C LEU A 59 -0.44 -7.49 -12.97
N THR A 60 0.84 -7.87 -12.97
CA THR A 60 1.42 -8.76 -14.00
C THR A 60 1.64 -10.19 -13.49
N ALA A 61 1.66 -10.40 -12.19
CA ALA A 61 1.77 -11.73 -11.60
C ALA A 61 0.51 -12.56 -11.87
N ALA A 62 0.71 -13.82 -12.29
CA ALA A 62 -0.36 -14.81 -12.26
C ALA A 62 -0.83 -15.03 -10.81
N PRO A 63 -2.09 -15.46 -10.58
CA PRO A 63 -2.58 -15.76 -9.23
C PRO A 63 -1.60 -16.71 -8.53
N ARG A 64 -1.01 -16.27 -7.42
CA ARG A 64 -0.11 -17.13 -6.64
C ARG A 64 -0.91 -18.32 -6.09
N PRO A 65 -0.45 -19.57 -6.29
CA PRO A 65 -1.12 -20.79 -5.82
C PRO A 65 -1.24 -20.83 -4.29
#